data_AF-A0A4Y2SD90-F1
#
_entry.id   AF-A0A4Y2SD90-F1
#
_cell.length_a   1.000
_cell.length_b   1.000
_cell.length_c   1.000
_cell.angle_alpha   90.00
_cell.angle_beta   90.00
_cell.angle_gamma   90.00
#
_symmetry.space_group_name_H-M   'P 1'
#
loop_
_entity.id
_entity.type
_entity.pdbx_description
1 polymer ?
#
loop_
_entity_poly.entity_id
_entity_poly.type
_entity_poly.pdbx_seq_one_letter_code
_entity_poly.pdbx_strand_id
1 'polypeptide(L)'
;MDLGTIKARVQNRFYRRLDAIKFDVRYIEVNALKFNEPGSRIVKQAKCVVDICIRFINSSHCTDPMILYNDMMEAKQSRSQDSQSELDVLCSEIDSDAENDTSTRIKRRKQKALQQSSKRVCLQNQKYTSNSWRQQCAQLLTTFFQCDDSTPFRHPVNLIDYPNYRDIIDIPMDLSTVRERLNSNHYSSPAEFCKDMRLIFQNSRNYNTNKKSKIYSMTIRLSAMFEEHIRGIISDWRSAVKYEEKIRNNQYVSN
;
A
#
# COMPACT_ATOMS: atom_id res chain seq x y z
N MET A 1 8.64 -2.03 8.67
CA MET A 1 8.95 -3.31 9.31
C MET A 1 10.46 -3.35 9.50
N ASP A 2 10.92 -3.73 10.68
CA ASP A 2 12.33 -3.79 11.05
C ASP A 2 12.59 -5.09 11.83
N LEU A 3 13.86 -5.47 11.95
CA LEU A 3 14.27 -6.72 12.59
C LEU A 3 13.91 -6.78 14.08
N GLY A 4 13.88 -5.64 14.78
CA GLY A 4 13.48 -5.58 16.19
C GLY A 4 12.00 -5.95 16.36
N THR A 5 11.14 -5.39 15.51
CA THR A 5 9.71 -5.72 15.48
C THR A 5 9.47 -7.19 15.11
N ILE A 6 10.19 -7.72 14.11
CA ILE A 6 10.07 -9.14 13.71
C ILE A 6 10.52 -10.05 14.87
N LYS A 7 11.65 -9.74 15.51
CA LYS A 7 12.15 -10.49 16.68
C LYS A 7 11.12 -10.53 17.80
N ALA A 8 10.55 -9.39 18.17
CA ALA A 8 9.52 -9.31 19.21
C ALA A 8 8.28 -10.15 18.84
N ARG A 9 7.84 -10.11 17.58
CA ARG A 9 6.70 -10.91 17.11
C ARG A 9 7.00 -12.42 17.13
N VAL A 10 8.20 -12.84 16.77
CA VAL A 10 8.63 -14.25 16.87
C VAL A 10 8.64 -14.72 18.32
N GLN A 11 9.25 -13.94 19.23
CA GLN A 11 9.31 -14.26 20.66
C GLN A 11 7.93 -14.39 21.29
N ASN A 12 6.99 -13.54 20.87
CA ASN A 12 5.60 -13.57 21.34
C ASN A 12 4.70 -14.56 20.57
N ARG A 13 5.27 -15.46 19.76
CA ARG A 13 4.53 -16.45 18.95
C ARG A 13 3.41 -15.83 18.09
N PHE A 14 3.60 -14.59 17.66
CA PHE A 14 2.61 -13.82 16.89
C PHE A 14 2.33 -14.46 15.53
N TYR A 15 3.35 -15.10 14.94
CA TYR A 15 3.24 -15.71 13.63
C TYR A 15 2.72 -17.15 13.73
N ARG A 16 1.57 -17.39 13.10
CA ARG A 16 0.96 -18.73 13.00
C ARG A 16 1.47 -19.55 11.80
N ARG A 17 2.12 -18.89 10.83
CA ARG A 17 2.61 -19.50 9.58
C ARG A 17 3.94 -18.90 9.18
N LEU A 18 4.83 -19.70 8.59
CA LEU A 18 6.13 -19.24 8.08
C LEU A 18 5.97 -18.12 7.04
N ASP A 19 4.94 -18.18 6.20
CA ASP A 19 4.68 -17.17 5.18
C ASP A 19 4.41 -15.77 5.76
N ALA A 20 3.84 -15.69 6.96
CA ALA A 20 3.61 -14.41 7.62
C ALA A 20 4.93 -13.76 8.07
N ILE A 21 5.90 -14.57 8.51
CA ILE A 21 7.25 -14.09 8.83
C ILE A 21 7.96 -13.64 7.55
N LYS A 22 7.91 -14.47 6.50
CA LYS A 22 8.53 -14.16 5.21
C LYS A 22 7.98 -12.86 4.60
N PHE A 23 6.68 -12.61 4.76
CA PHE A 23 6.05 -11.38 4.30
C PHE A 23 6.65 -10.15 5.01
N ASP A 24 6.71 -10.18 6.35
CA ASP A 24 7.26 -9.08 7.15
C ASP A 24 8.76 -8.87 6.89
N VAL A 25 9.52 -9.96 6.69
CA VAL A 25 10.94 -9.93 6.30
C VAL A 25 11.10 -9.22 4.95
N ARG A 26 10.39 -9.64 3.89
CA ARG A 26 10.47 -8.98 2.56
C ARG A 26 10.08 -7.51 2.63
N TYR A 27 9.18 -7.15 3.53
CA TYR A 27 8.75 -5.77 3.72
C TYR A 27 9.89 -4.85 4.21
N ILE A 28 11.00 -5.39 4.75
CA ILE A 28 12.21 -4.60 5.08
C ILE A 28 12.83 -3.99 3.82
N GLU A 29 13.06 -4.81 2.79
CA GLU A 29 13.63 -4.35 1.50
C GLU A 29 12.68 -3.38 0.79
N VAL A 30 11.38 -3.68 0.77
CA VAL A 30 10.37 -2.80 0.16
C VAL A 30 10.38 -1.42 0.82
N ASN A 31 10.51 -1.36 2.15
CA ASN A 31 10.66 -0.09 2.85
C ASN A 31 11.98 0.60 2.49
N ALA A 32 13.09 -0.14 2.43
CA ALA A 32 14.38 0.44 2.06
C ALA A 32 14.34 1.05 0.65
N LEU A 33 13.78 0.36 -0.34
CA LEU A 33 13.63 0.84 -1.71
C LEU A 33 12.66 2.04 -1.79
N LYS A 34 11.60 2.03 -1.00
CA LYS A 34 10.59 3.10 -1.00
C LYS A 34 11.12 4.41 -0.43
N PHE A 35 12.02 4.35 0.55
CA PHE A 35 12.48 5.53 1.29
C PHE A 35 13.91 5.97 0.96
N ASN A 36 14.64 5.22 0.12
CA ASN A 36 16.01 5.54 -0.24
C ASN A 36 16.21 5.43 -1.76
N GLU A 37 17.28 6.02 -2.27
CA GLU A 37 17.59 5.97 -3.70
C GLU A 37 17.83 4.52 -4.16
N PRO A 38 17.25 4.11 -5.32
CA PRO A 38 17.56 2.84 -5.94
C PRO A 38 19.07 2.69 -6.13
N GLY A 39 19.65 1.60 -5.63
CA GLY A 39 21.10 1.34 -5.71
C GLY A 39 21.95 1.93 -4.58
N SER A 40 21.36 2.69 -3.66
CA SER A 40 22.05 3.15 -2.44
C SER A 40 22.52 1.98 -1.57
N ARG A 41 23.56 2.21 -0.76
CA ARG A 41 24.15 1.17 0.13
C ARG A 41 23.10 0.54 1.04
N ILE A 42 22.17 1.35 1.56
CA ILE A 42 21.11 0.89 2.46
C ILE A 42 20.10 -0.04 1.77
N VAL A 43 19.75 0.22 0.51
CA VAL A 43 18.86 -0.67 -0.28
C VAL A 43 19.57 -1.98 -0.58
N LYS A 44 20.84 -1.92 -1.00
CA LYS A 44 21.67 -3.11 -1.24
C LYS A 44 21.83 -3.96 0.03
N GLN A 45 22.01 -3.31 1.19
CA GLN A 45 22.13 -4.00 2.47
C GLN A 45 20.79 -4.59 2.93
N ALA A 46 19.68 -3.88 2.75
CA ALA A 46 18.36 -4.39 3.09
C ALA A 46 18.01 -5.64 2.28
N LYS A 47 18.30 -5.65 0.98
CA LYS A 47 18.15 -6.84 0.13
C LYS A 47 18.97 -8.02 0.64
N CYS A 48 20.24 -7.78 1.00
CA CYS A 48 21.13 -8.79 1.57
C CYS A 48 20.52 -9.45 2.83
N VAL A 49 20.02 -8.64 3.77
CA VAL A 49 19.39 -9.11 5.00
C VAL A 49 18.13 -9.93 4.70
N VAL A 50 17.29 -9.47 3.78
CA VAL A 50 16.07 -10.20 3.38
C VAL A 50 16.41 -11.57 2.80
N ASP A 51 17.36 -11.63 1.88
CA ASP A 51 17.76 -12.89 1.22
C ASP A 51 18.26 -13.92 2.25
N ILE A 52 19.09 -13.50 3.21
CA ILE A 52 19.60 -14.36 4.28
C ILE A 52 18.45 -14.86 5.15
N CYS A 53 17.57 -13.97 5.60
CA CYS A 53 16.44 -14.34 6.45
C CYS A 53 15.48 -15.31 5.74
N ILE A 54 15.19 -15.10 4.45
CA ILE A 54 14.31 -16.00 3.69
C ILE A 54 14.95 -17.37 3.48
N ARG A 55 16.24 -17.43 3.17
CA ARG A 55 16.97 -18.71 3.09
C ARG A 55 16.95 -19.44 4.43
N PHE A 56 17.28 -18.74 5.52
CA PHE A 56 17.25 -19.29 6.87
C PHE A 56 15.89 -19.87 7.24
N ILE A 57 14.80 -19.14 6.99
CA ILE A 57 13.42 -19.60 7.28
C ILE A 57 13.03 -20.83 6.46
N ASN A 58 13.61 -21.03 5.27
CA ASN A 58 13.31 -22.17 4.41
C ASN A 58 14.21 -23.39 4.67
N SER A 59 15.36 -23.22 5.33
CA SER A 59 16.30 -24.29 5.60
C SER A 59 15.89 -25.08 6.86
N SER A 60 15.71 -26.38 6.74
CA SER A 60 15.35 -27.28 7.85
C SER A 60 16.50 -27.59 8.82
N HIS A 61 17.75 -27.33 8.42
CA HIS A 61 18.96 -27.71 9.17
C HIS A 61 19.93 -26.55 9.42
N CYS A 62 19.51 -25.31 9.14
CA CYS A 62 20.36 -24.14 9.36
C CYS A 62 20.19 -23.62 10.79
N THR A 63 21.23 -23.75 11.61
CA THR A 63 21.27 -23.25 13.00
C THR A 63 21.95 -21.90 13.13
N ASP A 64 22.78 -21.49 12.15
CA ASP A 64 23.52 -20.23 12.18
C ASP A 64 23.32 -19.41 10.87
N PRO A 65 22.72 -18.21 10.95
CA PRO A 65 22.54 -17.33 9.79
C PRO A 65 23.86 -16.79 9.21
N MET A 66 24.99 -16.86 9.93
CA MET A 66 26.29 -16.40 9.45
C MET A 66 26.87 -17.28 8.34
N ILE A 67 26.56 -18.59 8.35
CA ILE A 67 26.96 -19.51 7.27
C ILE A 67 26.34 -19.03 5.95
N LEU A 68 25.05 -18.70 5.96
CA LEU A 68 24.33 -18.18 4.80
C LEU A 68 24.84 -16.80 4.34
N TYR A 69 25.31 -15.97 5.28
CA TYR A 69 25.94 -14.69 4.94
C TYR A 69 27.27 -14.89 4.21
N ASN A 70 28.12 -15.77 4.72
CA ASN A 70 29.43 -16.07 4.12
C ASN A 70 29.27 -16.69 2.72
N ASP A 71 28.41 -17.69 2.56
CA ASP A 71 28.09 -18.30 1.25
C ASP A 71 27.62 -17.25 0.23
N MET A 72 26.81 -16.28 0.69
CA MET A 72 26.27 -15.25 -0.18
C MET A 72 27.29 -14.14 -0.50
N MET A 73 28.25 -13.88 0.38
CA MET A 73 29.36 -12.96 0.15
C MET A 73 30.40 -13.58 -0.81
N GLU A 74 30.70 -14.87 -0.66
CA GLU A 74 31.53 -15.63 -1.60
C GLU A 74 30.88 -15.68 -2.99
N ALA A 75 29.58 -15.95 -3.08
CA ALA A 75 28.84 -15.95 -4.35
C ALA A 75 28.77 -14.57 -5.06
N LYS A 76 28.91 -13.47 -4.30
CA LYS A 76 29.00 -12.11 -4.87
C LYS A 76 30.42 -11.77 -5.32
N GLN A 77 31.43 -12.32 -4.66
CA GLN A 77 32.84 -12.17 -5.07
C GLN A 77 33.15 -13.00 -6.31
N SER A 78 32.62 -14.23 -6.43
CA SER A 78 32.78 -15.05 -7.63
C SER A 78 32.08 -14.46 -8.87
N ARG A 79 30.93 -13.79 -8.69
CA ARG A 79 30.25 -13.01 -9.75
C ARG A 79 30.95 -11.71 -10.15
N SER A 80 32.02 -11.32 -9.44
CA SER A 80 32.85 -10.17 -9.79
C SER A 80 34.09 -10.55 -10.60
N GLN A 81 34.30 -11.84 -10.88
CA GLN A 81 35.42 -12.35 -11.69
C GLN A 81 35.01 -12.93 -13.06
N ASP A 82 33.71 -13.17 -13.31
CA ASP A 82 33.24 -13.63 -14.62
C ASP A 82 32.26 -12.61 -15.24
N SER A 83 32.64 -12.15 -16.43
CA SER A 83 31.90 -11.28 -17.36
C SER A 83 31.92 -9.77 -17.08
N GLN A 84 33.12 -9.18 -17.25
CA GLN A 84 33.23 -8.03 -18.14
C GLN A 84 32.81 -8.46 -19.55
N SER A 85 31.69 -7.90 -20.03
CA SER A 85 31.36 -7.56 -21.43
C SER A 85 29.90 -7.87 -21.75
N GLU A 86 29.03 -6.88 -21.50
CA GLU A 86 27.97 -6.44 -22.44
C GLU A 86 27.09 -5.40 -21.71
N LEU A 87 27.54 -4.15 -21.73
CA LEU A 87 26.81 -2.93 -22.11
C LEU A 87 27.63 -1.71 -21.61
N ASP A 88 28.73 -1.45 -22.32
CA ASP A 88 29.14 -0.08 -22.64
C ASP A 88 28.36 0.25 -23.93
N VAL A 89 27.58 1.32 -24.03
CA VAL A 89 27.93 2.61 -24.62
C VAL A 89 26.77 3.55 -24.21
N LEU A 90 26.95 4.67 -23.51
CA LEU A 90 27.79 5.82 -23.85
C LEU A 90 28.00 6.69 -22.60
N CYS A 91 29.26 6.91 -22.16
CA CYS A 91 29.77 8.25 -21.81
C CYS A 91 31.23 8.23 -21.33
N SER A 92 32.15 8.52 -22.24
CA SER A 92 33.33 9.37 -22.06
C SER A 92 33.84 9.66 -23.48
N GLU A 93 34.31 10.83 -23.88
CA GLU A 93 35.38 11.67 -23.33
C GLU A 93 35.08 13.14 -23.71
N ILE A 94 35.58 14.17 -23.04
CA ILE A 94 36.93 14.71 -23.19
C ILE A 94 37.34 15.49 -21.93
N ASP A 95 38.63 15.41 -21.68
CA ASP A 95 39.49 15.85 -20.58
C ASP A 95 39.66 17.39 -20.44
N SER A 96 40.32 17.70 -19.31
CA SER A 96 41.33 18.74 -19.05
C SER A 96 40.99 20.08 -18.35
N ASP A 97 41.67 20.18 -17.19
CA ASP A 97 42.43 21.31 -16.63
C ASP A 97 41.83 22.31 -15.62
N ALA A 98 42.54 22.31 -14.49
CA ALA A 98 43.02 23.46 -13.71
C ALA A 98 42.05 24.30 -12.83
N GLU A 99 42.29 24.19 -11.51
CA GLU A 99 42.50 25.27 -10.53
C GLU A 99 41.72 26.61 -10.71
N ASN A 100 40.94 26.91 -9.66
CA ASN A 100 41.01 28.14 -8.84
C ASN A 100 39.69 28.93 -8.64
N ASP A 101 39.55 29.39 -7.40
CA ASP A 101 38.88 30.60 -6.92
C ASP A 101 37.38 30.62 -6.52
N THR A 102 37.15 30.16 -5.28
CA THR A 102 36.63 30.91 -4.11
C THR A 102 35.34 31.77 -4.19
N SER A 103 34.34 31.30 -3.43
CA SER A 103 33.50 32.03 -2.45
C SER A 103 32.36 33.00 -2.81
N THR A 104 32.18 33.52 -4.02
CA THR A 104 31.08 34.52 -4.23
C THR A 104 29.79 33.97 -4.84
N ARG A 105 29.79 32.76 -5.42
CA ARG A 105 28.63 32.17 -6.13
C ARG A 105 27.66 31.37 -5.25
N ILE A 106 28.11 30.94 -4.06
CA ILE A 106 27.38 30.01 -3.20
C ILE A 106 26.22 30.69 -2.43
N LYS A 107 26.38 31.96 -2.04
CA LYS A 107 25.36 32.68 -1.24
C LYS A 107 24.09 33.03 -2.03
N ARG A 108 24.19 33.36 -3.34
CA ARG A 108 23.01 33.64 -4.20
C ARG A 108 22.24 32.38 -4.62
N ARG A 109 22.88 31.21 -4.67
CA ARG A 109 22.23 29.92 -4.97
C ARG A 109 21.42 29.37 -3.79
N LYS A 110 21.87 29.60 -2.55
CA LYS A 110 21.18 29.14 -1.34
C LYS A 110 19.82 29.83 -1.12
N GLN A 111 19.71 31.12 -1.46
CA GLN A 111 18.47 31.90 -1.25
C GLN A 111 17.37 31.58 -2.27
N LYS A 112 17.73 31.27 -3.53
CA LYS A 112 16.78 30.79 -4.56
C LYS A 112 16.35 29.33 -4.36
N ALA A 113 17.22 28.50 -3.79
CA ALA A 113 16.91 27.10 -3.47
C ALA A 113 15.91 26.95 -2.30
N LEU A 114 15.96 27.83 -1.28
CA LEU A 114 15.00 27.81 -0.17
C LEU A 114 13.58 28.29 -0.57
N GLN A 115 13.47 29.21 -1.55
CA GLN A 115 12.17 29.67 -2.06
C GLN A 115 11.55 28.67 -3.07
N GLN A 116 12.38 27.93 -3.82
CA GLN A 116 11.91 26.87 -4.72
C GLN A 116 11.60 25.55 -4.00
N SER A 117 12.29 25.22 -2.90
CA SER A 117 11.96 24.06 -2.06
C SER A 117 10.62 24.25 -1.35
N SER A 118 10.33 25.45 -0.84
CA SER A 118 9.05 25.77 -0.19
C SER A 118 7.86 25.67 -1.17
N LYS A 119 8.04 26.03 -2.45
CA LYS A 119 7.02 25.83 -3.50
C LYS A 119 6.88 24.38 -3.97
N ARG A 120 7.97 23.62 -4.08
CA ARG A 120 7.94 22.18 -4.46
C ARG A 120 7.35 21.29 -3.36
N VAL A 121 7.64 21.58 -2.10
CA VAL A 121 7.04 20.89 -0.93
C VAL A 121 5.52 21.16 -0.87
N CYS A 122 5.05 22.36 -1.24
CA CYS A 122 3.62 22.67 -1.31
C CYS A 122 2.89 21.97 -2.46
N LEU A 123 3.54 21.77 -3.62
CA LEU A 123 2.92 21.19 -4.82
C LEU A 123 2.89 19.65 -4.83
N GLN A 124 3.82 18.98 -4.14
CA GLN A 124 3.81 17.51 -4.02
C GLN A 124 2.90 16.99 -2.89
N ASN A 125 2.57 17.82 -1.90
CA ASN A 125 1.67 17.48 -0.79
C ASN A 125 0.18 17.38 -1.17
N GLN A 126 -0.18 17.71 -2.41
CA GLN A 126 -1.59 17.77 -2.83
C GLN A 126 -2.20 16.39 -3.16
N LYS A 127 -1.39 15.35 -3.42
CA LYS A 127 -1.89 14.10 -4.01
C LYS A 127 -2.36 13.01 -3.05
N TYR A 128 -2.04 13.09 -1.75
CA TYR A 128 -2.40 12.05 -0.77
C TYR A 128 -2.71 12.65 0.60
N THR A 129 -3.86 13.31 0.73
CA THR A 129 -4.41 13.59 2.06
C THR A 129 -5.08 12.33 2.60
N SER A 130 -5.11 12.16 3.92
CA SER A 130 -5.89 11.11 4.60
C SER A 130 -7.40 11.18 4.31
N ASN A 131 -7.89 12.19 3.61
CA ASN A 131 -9.27 12.31 3.15
C ASN A 131 -9.49 11.95 1.67
N SER A 132 -8.42 11.71 0.91
CA SER A 132 -8.49 11.32 -0.51
C SER A 132 -9.30 10.04 -0.76
N TRP A 133 -9.38 9.14 0.22
CA TRP A 133 -10.17 7.91 0.11
C TRP A 133 -11.66 8.18 -0.13
N ARG A 134 -12.21 9.30 0.36
CA ARG A 134 -13.63 9.64 0.13
C ARG A 134 -13.90 9.87 -1.34
N GLN A 135 -13.02 10.62 -2.01
CA GLN A 135 -13.10 10.86 -3.45
C GLN A 135 -12.94 9.56 -4.25
N GLN A 136 -11.99 8.70 -3.84
CA GLN A 136 -11.79 7.40 -4.48
C GLN A 136 -13.01 6.48 -4.30
N CYS A 137 -13.61 6.43 -3.11
CA CYS A 137 -14.84 5.68 -2.87
C CYS A 137 -16.05 6.26 -3.62
N ALA A 138 -16.13 7.58 -3.74
CA ALA A 138 -17.19 8.24 -4.53
C ALA A 138 -17.05 7.88 -6.02
N GLN A 139 -15.83 7.87 -6.56
CA GLN A 139 -15.56 7.43 -7.92
C GLN A 139 -15.91 5.94 -8.10
N LEU A 140 -15.57 5.09 -7.13
CA LEU A 140 -15.94 3.67 -7.13
C LEU A 140 -17.47 3.50 -7.20
N LEU A 141 -18.23 4.26 -6.41
CA LEU A 141 -19.70 4.26 -6.47
C LEU A 141 -20.20 4.70 -7.85
N THR A 142 -19.61 5.74 -8.45
CA THR A 142 -19.97 6.15 -9.82
C THR A 142 -19.81 4.99 -10.82
N THR A 143 -18.69 4.26 -10.75
CA THR A 143 -18.47 3.06 -11.57
C THR A 143 -19.53 1.98 -11.31
N PHE A 144 -19.95 1.79 -10.05
CA PHE A 144 -21.00 0.83 -9.71
C PHE A 144 -22.33 1.22 -10.37
N PHE A 145 -22.71 2.49 -10.32
CA PHE A 145 -23.96 2.98 -10.94
C PHE A 145 -23.95 2.86 -12.47
N GLN A 146 -22.78 2.75 -13.11
CA GLN A 146 -22.66 2.48 -14.55
C GLN A 146 -22.70 0.98 -14.89
N CYS A 147 -22.49 0.10 -13.91
CA CYS A 147 -22.55 -1.35 -14.11
C CYS A 147 -24.00 -1.86 -14.07
N ASP A 148 -24.40 -2.69 -15.03
CA ASP A 148 -25.75 -3.28 -15.06
C ASP A 148 -26.01 -4.20 -13.86
N ASP A 149 -24.97 -4.89 -13.38
CA ASP A 149 -25.05 -5.76 -12.21
C ASP A 149 -25.43 -5.00 -10.94
N SER A 150 -25.26 -3.67 -10.88
CA SER A 150 -25.66 -2.89 -9.72
C SER A 150 -27.15 -2.64 -9.60
N THR A 151 -27.92 -2.79 -10.68
CA THR A 151 -29.32 -2.34 -10.78
C THR A 151 -30.20 -2.76 -9.59
N PRO A 152 -30.20 -4.02 -9.12
CA PRO A 152 -31.03 -4.46 -7.99
C PRO A 152 -30.60 -3.87 -6.64
N PHE A 153 -29.40 -3.30 -6.55
CA PHE A 153 -28.78 -2.81 -5.32
C PHE A 153 -28.74 -1.27 -5.25
N ARG A 154 -29.25 -0.57 -6.28
CA ARG A 154 -29.15 0.90 -6.38
C ARG A 154 -30.01 1.62 -5.36
N HIS A 155 -31.16 1.04 -5.01
CA HIS A 155 -32.16 1.64 -4.12
C HIS A 155 -32.62 0.63 -3.07
N PRO A 156 -33.23 1.10 -1.96
CA PRO A 156 -33.83 0.21 -0.97
C PRO A 156 -34.83 -0.76 -1.60
N VAL A 157 -34.88 -1.99 -1.08
CA VAL A 157 -35.86 -2.98 -1.52
C VAL A 157 -37.28 -2.49 -1.21
N ASN A 158 -38.15 -2.53 -2.22
CA ASN A 158 -39.55 -2.17 -2.07
C ASN A 158 -40.30 -3.24 -1.25
N LEU A 159 -40.80 -2.86 -0.08
CA LEU A 159 -41.50 -3.78 0.82
C LEU A 159 -42.92 -4.11 0.36
N ILE A 160 -43.48 -3.37 -0.61
CA ILE A 160 -44.75 -3.74 -1.26
C ILE A 160 -44.53 -4.97 -2.15
N ASP A 161 -43.44 -4.97 -2.91
CA ASP A 161 -43.10 -6.09 -3.81
C ASP A 161 -42.50 -7.27 -3.05
N TYR A 162 -41.82 -7.00 -1.93
CA TYR A 162 -41.13 -7.99 -1.09
C TYR A 162 -41.48 -7.82 0.40
N PRO A 163 -42.71 -8.17 0.81
CA PRO A 163 -43.21 -7.91 2.17
C PRO A 163 -42.44 -8.65 3.26
N ASN A 164 -41.91 -9.84 2.98
CA ASN A 164 -41.14 -10.65 3.93
C ASN A 164 -39.64 -10.26 4.02
N TYR A 165 -39.19 -9.23 3.29
CA TYR A 165 -37.78 -8.87 3.27
C TYR A 165 -37.23 -8.51 4.66
N ARG A 166 -38.02 -7.78 5.45
CA ARG A 166 -37.66 -7.36 6.82
C ARG A 166 -37.70 -8.49 7.84
N ASP A 167 -38.37 -9.60 7.54
CA ASP A 167 -38.39 -10.78 8.41
C ASP A 167 -37.09 -11.59 8.28
N ILE A 168 -36.38 -11.43 7.15
CA ILE A 168 -35.14 -12.16 6.83
C ILE A 168 -33.90 -11.28 7.00
N ILE A 169 -34.03 -9.97 6.73
CA ILE A 169 -32.91 -9.03 6.67
C ILE A 169 -33.03 -7.97 7.77
N ASP A 170 -32.20 -8.13 8.80
CA ASP A 170 -32.19 -7.27 9.98
C ASP A 170 -31.80 -5.81 9.67
N ILE A 171 -30.74 -5.63 8.88
CA ILE A 171 -30.17 -4.32 8.57
C ILE A 171 -30.14 -4.12 7.05
N PRO A 172 -31.20 -3.57 6.44
CA PRO A 172 -31.22 -3.24 5.02
C PRO A 172 -30.11 -2.23 4.66
N MET A 173 -29.55 -2.37 3.45
CA MET A 173 -28.56 -1.46 2.91
C MET A 173 -28.60 -1.48 1.38
N ASP A 174 -28.31 -0.35 0.75
CA ASP A 174 -28.29 -0.16 -0.70
C ASP A 174 -27.27 0.92 -1.11
N LEU A 175 -26.93 0.97 -2.41
CA LEU A 175 -25.88 1.86 -2.93
C LEU A 175 -26.26 3.34 -2.85
N SER A 176 -27.55 3.70 -2.95
CA SER A 176 -27.97 5.10 -2.81
C SER A 176 -27.80 5.60 -1.38
N THR A 177 -28.17 4.77 -0.39
CA THR A 177 -27.94 5.06 1.03
C THR A 177 -26.44 5.17 1.35
N VAL A 178 -25.61 4.25 0.84
CA VAL A 178 -24.14 4.32 1.03
C VAL A 178 -23.56 5.60 0.42
N ARG A 179 -24.02 5.97 -0.78
CA ARG A 179 -23.59 7.21 -1.45
C ARG A 179 -23.97 8.46 -0.64
N GLU A 180 -25.17 8.51 -0.11
CA GLU A 180 -25.63 9.62 0.74
C GLU A 180 -24.81 9.71 2.03
N ARG A 181 -24.58 8.59 2.71
CA ARG A 181 -23.74 8.51 3.92
C ARG A 181 -22.30 8.97 3.64
N LEU A 182 -21.74 8.59 2.50
CA LEU A 182 -20.40 9.01 2.08
C LEU A 182 -20.34 10.53 1.87
N ASN A 183 -21.30 11.09 1.13
CA ASN A 183 -21.38 12.52 0.84
C ASN A 183 -21.63 13.37 2.09
N SER A 184 -22.40 12.83 3.03
CA SER A 184 -22.73 13.46 4.31
C SER A 184 -21.67 13.20 5.39
N ASN A 185 -20.47 12.74 5.02
CA ASN A 185 -19.35 12.46 5.92
C ASN A 185 -19.63 11.50 7.09
N HIS A 186 -20.61 10.61 6.98
CA HIS A 186 -20.98 9.69 8.07
C HIS A 186 -19.93 8.61 8.35
N TYR A 187 -19.07 8.30 7.38
CA TYR A 187 -17.99 7.34 7.55
C TYR A 187 -16.72 8.05 8.03
N SER A 188 -16.17 7.63 9.15
CA SER A 188 -14.91 8.15 9.70
C SER A 188 -13.67 7.52 9.06
N SER A 189 -13.83 6.36 8.43
CA SER A 189 -12.74 5.65 7.75
C SER A 189 -13.24 4.83 6.56
N PRO A 190 -12.35 4.43 5.62
CA PRO A 190 -12.70 3.49 4.56
C PRO A 190 -13.27 2.17 5.09
N ALA A 191 -12.86 1.75 6.29
CA ALA A 191 -13.31 0.49 6.87
C ALA A 191 -14.81 0.50 7.20
N GLU A 192 -15.36 1.64 7.62
CA GLU A 192 -16.80 1.78 7.89
C GLU A 192 -17.60 1.77 6.60
N PHE A 193 -17.15 2.48 5.58
CA PHE A 193 -17.71 2.40 4.23
C PHE A 193 -17.73 0.94 3.71
N CYS A 194 -16.67 0.17 3.95
CA CYS A 194 -16.62 -1.24 3.56
C CYS A 194 -17.67 -2.10 4.27
N LYS A 195 -18.02 -1.79 5.52
CA LYS A 195 -19.03 -2.55 6.26
C LYS A 195 -20.38 -2.45 5.57
N ASP A 196 -20.82 -1.24 5.23
CA ASP A 196 -22.10 -1.04 4.55
C ASP A 196 -22.09 -1.62 3.14
N MET A 197 -21.00 -1.45 2.37
CA MET A 197 -20.88 -2.08 1.04
C MET A 197 -20.95 -3.60 1.10
N ARG A 198 -20.27 -4.24 2.06
CA ARG A 198 -20.32 -5.70 2.23
C ARG A 198 -21.67 -6.19 2.73
N LEU A 199 -22.36 -5.37 3.52
CA LEU A 199 -23.71 -5.66 4.02
C LEU A 199 -24.71 -5.78 2.87
N ILE A 200 -24.62 -4.94 1.83
CA ILE A 200 -25.45 -5.08 0.61
C ILE A 200 -25.32 -6.48 0.02
N PHE A 201 -24.08 -6.96 -0.16
CA PHE A 201 -23.83 -8.27 -0.76
C PHE A 201 -24.22 -9.42 0.17
N GLN A 202 -24.01 -9.26 1.48
CA GLN A 202 -24.42 -10.24 2.48
C GLN A 202 -25.94 -10.38 2.52
N ASN A 203 -26.66 -9.26 2.60
CA ASN A 203 -28.12 -9.25 2.57
C ASN A 203 -28.66 -9.90 1.31
N SER A 204 -28.07 -9.58 0.16
CA SER A 204 -28.45 -10.21 -1.12
C SER A 204 -28.26 -11.73 -1.09
N ARG A 205 -27.15 -12.25 -0.56
CA ARG A 205 -26.92 -13.71 -0.46
C ARG A 205 -27.84 -14.39 0.55
N ASN A 206 -28.16 -13.70 1.65
CA ASN A 206 -29.05 -14.23 2.68
C ASN A 206 -30.50 -14.34 2.16
N TYR A 207 -30.97 -13.33 1.44
CA TYR A 207 -32.32 -13.32 0.88
C TYR A 207 -32.44 -14.18 -0.38
N ASN A 208 -31.48 -14.06 -1.32
CA ASN A 208 -31.51 -14.76 -2.60
C ASN A 208 -30.70 -16.07 -2.55
N THR A 209 -31.23 -17.10 -1.91
CA THR A 209 -30.50 -18.36 -1.64
C THR A 209 -30.25 -19.23 -2.88
N ASN A 210 -30.99 -19.03 -3.97
CA ASN A 210 -30.79 -19.77 -5.22
C ASN A 210 -29.53 -19.30 -5.96
N LYS A 211 -28.45 -20.09 -5.87
CA LYS A 211 -27.16 -19.81 -6.50
C LYS A 211 -27.19 -19.74 -8.03
N LYS A 212 -28.23 -20.29 -8.68
CA LYS A 212 -28.42 -20.23 -10.14
C LYS A 212 -29.17 -18.97 -10.59
N SER A 213 -29.70 -18.17 -9.65
CA SER A 213 -30.44 -16.95 -9.99
C SER A 213 -29.52 -15.85 -10.53
N LYS A 214 -30.05 -15.03 -11.44
CA LYS A 214 -29.33 -13.89 -12.01
C LYS A 214 -28.81 -12.93 -10.94
N ILE A 215 -29.64 -12.60 -9.95
CA ILE A 215 -29.28 -11.70 -8.85
C ILE A 215 -28.14 -12.24 -7.98
N TYR A 216 -28.08 -13.57 -7.77
CA TYR A 216 -26.96 -14.17 -7.06
C TYR A 216 -25.66 -14.01 -7.85
N SER A 217 -25.66 -14.28 -9.16
CA SER A 217 -24.49 -14.06 -10.01
C SER A 217 -24.06 -12.59 -10.05
N MET A 218 -25.01 -11.65 -10.16
CA MET A 218 -24.75 -10.20 -10.09
C MET A 218 -24.08 -9.82 -8.77
N THR A 219 -24.57 -10.36 -7.65
CA THR A 219 -24.02 -10.14 -6.30
C THR A 219 -22.55 -10.56 -6.22
N ILE A 220 -22.21 -11.74 -6.75
CA ILE A 220 -20.83 -12.25 -6.71
C ILE A 220 -19.89 -11.39 -7.56
N ARG A 221 -20.29 -11.04 -8.78
CA ARG A 221 -19.46 -10.21 -9.67
C ARG A 221 -19.25 -8.81 -9.10
N LEU A 222 -20.31 -8.17 -8.61
CA LEU A 222 -20.22 -6.83 -8.02
C LEU A 222 -19.40 -6.83 -6.72
N SER A 223 -19.54 -7.87 -5.89
CA SER A 223 -18.72 -8.06 -4.69
C SER A 223 -17.24 -8.28 -5.02
N ALA A 224 -16.92 -9.02 -6.09
CA ALA A 224 -15.53 -9.23 -6.50
C ALA A 224 -14.90 -7.92 -6.99
N MET A 225 -15.61 -7.17 -7.84
CA MET A 225 -15.20 -5.85 -8.32
C MET A 225 -14.95 -4.90 -7.15
N PHE A 226 -15.81 -4.92 -6.13
CA PHE A 226 -15.63 -4.12 -4.91
C PHE A 226 -14.31 -4.44 -4.20
N GLU A 227 -14.06 -5.71 -3.89
CA GLU A 227 -12.90 -6.15 -3.10
C GLU A 227 -11.57 -5.92 -3.82
N GLU A 228 -11.57 -5.95 -5.15
CA GLU A 228 -10.41 -5.63 -5.97
C GLU A 228 -10.03 -4.14 -5.83
N HIS A 229 -11.00 -3.23 -6.00
CA HIS A 229 -10.76 -1.79 -5.99
C HIS A 229 -10.49 -1.24 -4.59
N ILE A 230 -11.26 -1.67 -3.60
CA ILE A 230 -11.19 -1.10 -2.24
C ILE A 230 -9.86 -1.43 -1.54
N ARG A 231 -9.16 -2.49 -1.97
CA ARG A 231 -7.85 -2.88 -1.44
C ARG A 231 -6.80 -1.79 -1.65
N GLY A 232 -6.77 -1.17 -2.84
CA GLY A 232 -5.85 -0.07 -3.16
C GLY A 232 -6.15 1.16 -2.30
N ILE A 233 -7.42 1.55 -2.24
CA ILE A 233 -7.89 2.71 -1.47
C ILE A 233 -7.50 2.58 0.01
N ILE A 234 -7.73 1.40 0.62
CA ILE A 234 -7.37 1.15 2.03
C ILE A 234 -5.85 1.22 2.23
N SER A 235 -5.07 0.65 1.31
CA SER A 235 -3.60 0.66 1.38
C SER A 235 -3.05 2.08 1.35
N ASP A 236 -3.57 2.90 0.43
CA ASP A 236 -3.15 4.29 0.26
C ASP A 236 -3.56 5.15 1.45
N TRP A 237 -4.80 4.99 1.93
CA TRP A 237 -5.28 5.68 3.13
C TRP A 237 -4.42 5.36 4.36
N ARG A 238 -4.13 4.08 4.63
CA ARG A 238 -3.26 3.67 5.75
C ARG A 238 -1.86 4.28 5.64
N SER A 239 -1.32 4.34 4.42
CA SER A 239 -0.02 4.94 4.17
C SER A 239 -0.04 6.45 4.42
N ALA A 240 -1.10 7.15 4.01
CA ALA A 240 -1.29 8.58 4.22
C ALA A 240 -1.43 8.92 5.71
N VAL A 241 -2.28 8.20 6.46
CA VAL A 241 -2.45 8.40 7.91
C VAL A 241 -1.12 8.26 8.65
N LYS A 242 -0.36 7.20 8.36
CA LYS A 242 0.95 6.97 8.99
C LYS A 242 1.95 8.07 8.65
N TYR A 243 1.90 8.61 7.44
CA TYR A 243 2.77 9.71 7.02
C TYR A 243 2.41 11.02 7.75
N GLU A 244 1.12 11.34 7.87
CA GLU A 244 0.62 12.51 8.59
C GLU A 244 0.97 12.45 10.08
N GLU A 245 0.82 11.28 10.72
CA GLU A 245 1.23 11.06 12.11
C GLU A 245 2.73 11.29 12.31
N LYS A 246 3.58 10.85 11.37
CA LYS A 246 5.02 11.06 11.42
C LYS A 246 5.40 12.54 11.32
N ILE A 247 4.76 13.29 10.42
CA ILE A 247 4.98 14.75 10.31
C ILE A 247 4.56 15.44 11.61
N ARG A 248 3.37 15.10 12.12
CA ARG A 248 2.84 15.68 13.35
C ARG A 248 3.80 15.46 14.52
N ASN A 249 4.28 14.23 14.71
CA ASN A 249 5.19 13.91 15.82
C ASN A 249 6.55 14.62 15.69
N ASN A 250 7.07 14.81 14.48
CA ASN A 250 8.33 15.54 14.28
C ASN A 250 8.22 17.05 14.58
N GLN A 251 7.04 17.65 14.45
CA GLN A 251 6.81 19.06 14.79
C GLN A 251 6.88 19.34 16.30
N TYR A 252 6.55 18.36 17.15
CA TYR A 252 6.59 18.52 18.62
C TYR A 252 7.98 18.32 19.23
N VAL A 253 8.94 17.73 18.49
CA VAL A 253 10.31 17.49 18.99
C VAL A 253 11.24 18.67 18.66
N SER A 254 10.77 19.65 17.90
CA SER A 254 11.58 20.79 17.43
C SER A 254 11.30 22.12 18.17
N ASN A 255 10.50 22.09 19.24
CA ASN A 255 10.23 23.21 20.15
C ASN A 255 10.69 22.83 21.57
#